data_AF-A0A1A9LG02-F1
#
_entry.id   AF-A0A1A9LG02-F1
#
_cell.length_a   1.000
_cell.length_b   1.000
_cell.length_c   1.000
_cell.angle_alpha   90.00
_cell.angle_beta   90.00
_cell.angle_gamma   90.00
#
_symmetry.space_group_name_H-M   'P 1'
#
loop_
_entity.id
_entity.type
_entity.pdbx_description
1 polymer ?
#
loop_
_entity_poly.entity_id
_entity_poly.type
_entity_poly.pdbx_seq_one_letter_code
_entity_poly.pdbx_strand_id
1 'polypeptide(L)'
;MKKVVFCAVALMAGTAMFAQFNDSNVLQVGALNGSAVNQQGWVNDSDVIQLGLGNGSNVDQYGIANDSYVLQIGVGNGSDVDQDGILNDSQVLQFGAGNGSTVTQLGLANNSAVLQIGVGNGSDVDQTGILNDSDVTQIGVGNGSSVMQFGILNDSDVLQIGLGNGSDVDQIGLFNDSDVFQLGAGNGSYVGQLGIANDSDVNQIGIANGSLVAQIGFFNTSLVNQFGIGNGSIVLQTGLGHNSVVNQIGLGNGSLVVQNNL
;
A
#
# COMPACT_ATOMS: atom_id res chain seq x y z
N MET A 1 10.31 11.62 63.30
CA MET A 1 10.79 10.91 62.09
C MET A 1 9.68 10.22 61.27
N LYS A 2 8.42 10.68 61.30
CA LYS A 2 7.29 10.01 60.60
C LYS A 2 6.86 10.66 59.27
N LYS A 3 7.48 11.78 58.86
CA LYS A 3 7.06 12.55 57.67
C LYS A 3 7.84 12.22 56.39
N VAL A 4 8.94 11.46 56.48
CA VAL A 4 9.80 11.14 55.33
C VAL A 4 9.36 9.88 54.58
N VAL A 5 8.66 8.95 55.25
CA VAL A 5 8.22 7.68 54.64
C VAL A 5 7.08 7.88 53.62
N PHE A 6 6.25 8.91 53.79
CA PHE A 6 5.13 9.17 52.87
C PHE A 6 5.56 9.73 51.51
N CYS A 7 6.72 10.38 51.42
CA CYS A 7 7.26 10.85 50.13
C CYS A 7 7.82 9.70 49.29
N ALA A 8 8.44 8.68 49.91
CA ALA A 8 8.98 7.54 49.18
C ALA A 8 7.89 6.64 48.58
N VAL A 9 6.77 6.46 49.29
CA VAL A 9 5.61 5.68 48.79
C VAL A 9 4.86 6.45 47.69
N ALA A 10 4.76 7.78 47.78
CA ALA A 10 4.19 8.61 46.70
C ALA A 10 5.08 8.64 45.45
N LEU A 11 6.41 8.63 45.62
CA LEU A 11 7.35 8.54 44.50
C LEU A 11 7.36 7.14 43.86
N MET A 12 7.15 6.06 44.63
CA MET A 12 7.03 4.68 44.13
C MET A 12 5.63 4.36 43.56
N ALA A 13 4.58 5.06 43.99
CA ALA A 13 3.23 4.93 43.41
C ALA A 13 3.08 5.72 42.11
N GLY A 14 3.92 6.75 41.89
CA GLY A 14 4.03 7.48 40.63
C GLY A 14 4.73 6.68 39.51
N THR A 15 5.34 5.54 39.84
CA THR A 15 6.00 4.63 38.88
C THR A 15 5.24 3.31 38.74
N ALA A 16 3.90 3.34 38.81
CA ALA A 16 3.12 2.34 38.09
C ALA A 16 3.42 2.57 36.59
N MET A 17 4.57 2.09 36.14
CA MET A 17 4.87 1.95 34.73
C MET A 17 3.75 1.08 34.20
N PHE A 18 2.82 1.70 33.47
CA PHE A 18 1.89 0.95 32.67
C PHE A 18 2.72 0.03 31.78
N ALA A 19 2.64 -1.27 32.04
CA ALA A 19 3.30 -2.25 31.19
C ALA A 19 2.66 -2.12 29.80
N GLN A 20 3.48 -1.81 28.81
CA GLN A 20 3.09 -1.87 27.41
C GLN A 20 2.77 -3.35 27.11
N PHE A 21 1.55 -3.65 26.66
CA PHE A 21 1.12 -5.01 26.31
C PHE A 21 1.38 -5.29 24.82
N ASN A 22 2.57 -5.00 24.33
CA ASN A 22 2.90 -5.31 22.94
C ASN A 22 3.27 -6.79 22.83
N ASP A 23 2.78 -7.47 21.80
CA ASP A 23 3.15 -8.85 21.47
C ASP A 23 3.94 -8.86 20.17
N SER A 24 5.05 -9.61 20.14
CA SER A 24 5.85 -9.75 18.94
C SER A 24 6.44 -11.15 18.86
N ASN A 25 6.20 -11.79 17.73
CA ASN A 25 6.67 -13.13 17.46
C ASN A 25 7.41 -13.17 16.12
N VAL A 26 8.66 -13.62 16.19
CA VAL A 26 9.56 -13.70 15.03
C VAL A 26 10.01 -15.15 14.86
N LEU A 27 9.62 -15.77 13.74
CA LEU A 27 10.05 -17.11 13.35
C LEU A 27 10.96 -17.04 12.11
N GLN A 28 12.23 -17.38 12.30
CA GLN A 28 13.20 -17.47 11.20
C GLN A 28 13.65 -18.93 10.99
N VAL A 29 13.44 -19.47 9.80
CA VAL A 29 13.92 -20.79 9.39
C VAL A 29 14.77 -20.68 8.14
N GLY A 30 16.04 -21.08 8.25
CA GLY A 30 17.02 -21.03 7.15
C GLY A 30 18.28 -20.30 7.57
N ALA A 31 18.92 -19.55 6.66
CA ALA A 31 20.21 -18.93 6.92
C ALA A 31 20.24 -17.46 6.49
N LEU A 32 20.97 -16.61 7.22
CA LEU A 32 21.17 -15.19 6.91
C LEU A 32 19.88 -14.33 6.89
N ASN A 33 18.78 -14.81 7.49
CA ASN A 33 17.58 -13.97 7.66
C ASN A 33 17.82 -12.92 8.76
N GLY A 34 17.32 -11.72 8.56
CA GLY A 34 17.36 -10.60 9.51
C GLY A 34 15.95 -10.08 9.76
N SER A 35 15.61 -9.88 11.03
CA SER A 35 14.33 -9.30 11.43
C SER A 35 14.59 -8.31 12.56
N ALA A 36 13.99 -7.12 12.46
CA ALA A 36 13.92 -6.15 13.53
C ALA A 36 12.45 -5.80 13.76
N VAL A 37 12.01 -5.85 15.02
CA VAL A 37 10.66 -5.43 15.43
C VAL A 37 10.80 -4.49 16.62
N ASN A 38 10.19 -3.32 16.52
CA ASN A 38 10.20 -2.30 17.57
C ASN A 38 8.79 -1.76 17.78
N GLN A 39 8.25 -1.99 18.97
CA GLN A 39 6.88 -1.63 19.33
C GLN A 39 6.90 -0.68 20.52
N GLN A 40 6.39 0.54 20.32
CA GLN A 40 6.23 1.54 21.36
C GLN A 40 4.77 1.95 21.47
N GLY A 41 4.13 1.64 22.59
CA GLY A 41 2.68 1.86 22.67
C GLY A 41 1.93 0.89 23.56
N TRP A 42 0.65 0.69 23.27
CA TRP A 42 -0.21 -0.24 23.99
C TRP A 42 -0.85 -1.24 23.01
N VAL A 43 -0.66 -2.53 23.25
CA VAL A 43 -1.37 -3.61 22.53
C VAL A 43 -1.00 -3.68 21.04
N ASN A 44 0.18 -3.23 20.65
CA ASN A 44 0.66 -3.47 19.28
C ASN A 44 1.01 -4.96 19.12
N ASP A 45 0.63 -5.56 18.01
CA ASP A 45 0.89 -6.96 17.67
C ASP A 45 1.73 -7.05 16.39
N SER A 46 2.73 -7.91 16.37
CA SER A 46 3.59 -8.11 15.20
C SER A 46 4.02 -9.57 15.06
N ASP A 47 3.66 -10.17 13.94
CA ASP A 47 4.05 -11.52 13.55
C ASP A 47 4.97 -11.45 12.31
N VAL A 48 6.21 -11.91 12.45
CA VAL A 48 7.18 -11.98 11.35
C VAL A 48 7.66 -13.41 11.13
N ILE A 49 7.41 -13.97 9.96
CA ILE A 49 7.81 -15.33 9.57
C ILE A 49 8.71 -15.26 8.34
N GLN A 50 9.95 -15.70 8.46
CA GLN A 50 10.93 -15.74 7.38
C GLN A 50 11.43 -17.17 7.13
N LEU A 51 11.09 -17.74 5.99
CA LEU A 51 11.47 -19.09 5.57
C LEU A 51 12.40 -19.00 4.35
N GLY A 52 13.66 -19.39 4.49
CA GLY A 52 14.64 -19.43 3.40
C GLY A 52 15.93 -18.69 3.70
N LEU A 53 16.46 -17.96 2.73
CA LEU A 53 17.85 -17.49 2.77
C LEU A 53 17.95 -15.98 2.53
N GLY A 54 18.53 -15.24 3.47
CA GLY A 54 18.83 -13.82 3.29
C GLY A 54 17.62 -12.88 3.29
N ASN A 55 16.47 -13.30 3.85
CA ASN A 55 15.28 -12.44 3.92
C ASN A 55 15.46 -11.37 5.02
N GLY A 56 14.98 -10.16 4.76
CA GLY A 56 15.05 -9.00 5.65
C GLY A 56 13.66 -8.46 5.98
N SER A 57 13.36 -8.22 7.25
CA SER A 57 12.12 -7.60 7.70
C SER A 57 12.41 -6.55 8.76
N ASN A 58 11.83 -5.36 8.62
CA ASN A 58 11.77 -4.35 9.66
C ASN A 58 10.30 -4.03 9.94
N VAL A 59 9.91 -4.00 11.21
CA VAL A 59 8.57 -3.62 11.64
C VAL A 59 8.68 -2.64 12.80
N ASP A 60 8.24 -1.42 12.58
CA ASP A 60 8.15 -0.35 13.58
C ASP A 60 6.67 -0.04 13.84
N GLN A 61 6.22 -0.14 15.09
CA GLN A 61 4.83 0.14 15.48
C GLN A 61 4.77 1.13 16.64
N TYR A 62 4.29 2.34 16.38
CA TYR A 62 4.06 3.39 17.35
C TYR A 62 2.55 3.60 17.57
N GLY A 63 2.10 3.59 18.83
CA GLY A 63 0.73 3.97 19.17
C GLY A 63 -0.10 2.90 19.87
N ILE A 64 -1.30 2.59 19.40
CA ILE A 64 -2.24 1.71 20.12
C ILE A 64 -2.90 0.70 19.18
N ALA A 65 -2.75 -0.59 19.50
CA ALA A 65 -3.42 -1.68 18.81
C ALA A 65 -3.15 -1.73 17.29
N ASN A 66 -1.93 -1.38 16.87
CA ASN A 66 -1.51 -1.62 15.49
C ASN A 66 -1.14 -3.10 15.32
N ASP A 67 -1.52 -3.69 14.19
CA ASP A 67 -1.25 -5.09 13.83
C ASP A 67 -0.41 -5.15 12.55
N SER A 68 0.61 -6.01 12.54
CA SER A 68 1.50 -6.20 11.40
C SER A 68 1.83 -7.67 11.23
N TYR A 69 1.47 -8.23 10.08
CA TYR A 69 1.82 -9.59 9.68
C TYR A 69 2.77 -9.59 8.47
N VAL A 70 3.98 -10.14 8.64
CA VAL A 70 4.96 -10.30 7.55
C VAL A 70 5.30 -11.77 7.36
N LEU A 71 5.10 -12.29 6.15
CA LEU A 71 5.52 -13.63 5.73
C LEU A 71 6.39 -13.56 4.49
N GLN A 72 7.65 -14.00 4.62
CA GLN A 72 8.62 -14.05 3.53
C GLN A 72 9.09 -15.48 3.31
N ILE A 73 8.77 -16.06 2.16
CA ILE A 73 9.23 -17.39 1.75
C ILE A 73 10.12 -17.28 0.51
N GLY A 74 11.37 -17.70 0.64
CA GLY A 74 12.33 -17.79 -0.46
C GLY A 74 13.65 -17.10 -0.16
N VAL A 75 14.18 -16.32 -1.11
CA VAL A 75 15.56 -15.83 -1.05
C VAL A 75 15.66 -14.33 -1.24
N GLY A 76 16.24 -13.61 -0.27
CA GLY A 76 16.55 -12.19 -0.41
C GLY A 76 15.34 -11.28 -0.50
N ASN A 77 14.19 -11.67 0.05
CA ASN A 77 13.01 -10.79 0.10
C ASN A 77 13.19 -9.74 1.21
N GLY A 78 12.68 -8.53 0.99
CA GLY A 78 12.77 -7.39 1.90
C GLY A 78 11.39 -6.81 2.21
N SER A 79 11.11 -6.56 3.48
CA SER A 79 9.89 -5.91 3.95
C SER A 79 10.26 -4.82 4.96
N ASP A 80 9.62 -3.67 4.86
CA ASP A 80 9.68 -2.59 5.83
C ASP A 80 8.26 -2.12 6.12
N VAL A 81 7.85 -2.17 7.38
CA VAL A 81 6.51 -1.80 7.84
C VAL A 81 6.65 -0.78 8.94
N ASP A 82 6.08 0.41 8.75
CA ASP A 82 6.00 1.48 9.75
C ASP A 82 4.54 1.87 9.99
N GLN A 83 4.04 1.64 11.21
CA GLN A 83 2.68 1.99 11.62
C GLN A 83 2.71 2.96 12.79
N ASP A 84 2.37 4.22 12.56
CA ASP A 84 2.19 5.24 13.60
C ASP A 84 0.72 5.63 13.72
N GLY A 85 0.08 5.25 14.83
CA GLY A 85 -1.33 5.53 15.00
C GLY A 85 -2.10 4.56 15.88
N ILE A 86 -3.37 4.38 15.54
CA ILE A 86 -4.31 3.57 16.30
C ILE A 86 -5.01 2.61 15.34
N LEU A 87 -5.01 1.31 15.66
CA LEU A 87 -5.73 0.28 14.88
C LEU A 87 -5.29 0.14 13.43
N ASN A 88 -4.08 0.57 13.07
CA ASN A 88 -3.57 0.33 11.72
C ASN A 88 -3.25 -1.16 11.54
N ASP A 89 -3.59 -1.72 10.38
CA ASP A 89 -3.39 -3.14 10.04
C ASP A 89 -2.57 -3.25 8.74
N SER A 90 -1.51 -4.04 8.76
CA SER A 90 -0.66 -4.28 7.60
C SER A 90 -0.34 -5.76 7.43
N GLN A 91 -0.45 -6.22 6.19
CA GLN A 91 -0.10 -7.58 5.80
C GLN A 91 0.87 -7.56 4.62
N VAL A 92 2.04 -8.17 4.76
CA VAL A 92 3.02 -8.32 3.69
C VAL A 92 3.35 -9.79 3.48
N LEU A 93 3.02 -10.31 2.29
CA LEU A 93 3.26 -11.69 1.88
C LEU A 93 4.18 -11.71 0.65
N GLN A 94 5.38 -12.26 0.80
CA GLN A 94 6.38 -12.33 -0.28
C GLN A 94 6.81 -13.77 -0.53
N PHE A 95 6.53 -14.29 -1.73
CA PHE A 95 6.91 -15.63 -2.17
C PHE A 95 7.84 -15.54 -3.37
N GLY A 96 9.05 -16.10 -3.26
CA GLY A 96 10.03 -16.13 -4.34
C GLY A 96 11.33 -15.42 -3.97
N ALA A 97 11.88 -14.59 -4.85
CA ALA A 97 13.22 -14.05 -4.65
C ALA A 97 13.37 -12.57 -4.96
N GLY A 98 14.05 -11.84 -4.07
CA GLY A 98 14.39 -10.43 -4.28
C GLY A 98 13.17 -9.49 -4.34
N ASN A 99 12.02 -9.90 -3.79
CA ASN A 99 10.84 -9.03 -3.72
C ASN A 99 11.03 -8.00 -2.60
N GLY A 100 10.55 -6.77 -2.82
CA GLY A 100 10.65 -5.65 -1.89
C GLY A 100 9.28 -5.03 -1.63
N SER A 101 8.96 -4.79 -0.37
CA SER A 101 7.72 -4.12 0.04
C SER A 101 8.01 -3.10 1.13
N THR A 102 7.46 -1.90 0.97
CA THR A 102 7.39 -0.88 2.02
C THR A 102 5.94 -0.56 2.28
N VAL A 103 5.54 -0.54 3.55
CA VAL A 103 4.20 -0.13 3.98
C VAL A 103 4.35 0.90 5.09
N THR A 104 3.78 2.08 4.91
CA THR A 104 3.74 3.15 5.91
C THR A 104 2.29 3.55 6.15
N GLN A 105 1.85 3.49 7.41
CA GLN A 105 0.49 3.82 7.81
C GLN A 105 0.50 4.81 8.96
N LEU A 106 0.05 6.03 8.69
CA LEU A 106 -0.07 7.11 9.66
C LEU A 106 -1.56 7.44 9.92
N GLY A 107 -2.01 7.27 11.16
CA GLY A 107 -3.34 7.75 11.58
C GLY A 107 -4.22 6.70 12.26
N LEU A 108 -5.46 6.52 11.79
CA LEU A 108 -6.47 5.70 12.46
C LEU A 108 -7.04 4.65 11.50
N ALA A 109 -6.89 3.38 11.84
CA ALA A 109 -7.56 2.27 11.17
C ALA A 109 -7.29 2.20 9.66
N ASN A 110 -6.08 2.56 9.22
CA ASN A 110 -5.67 2.31 7.84
C ASN A 110 -5.33 0.82 7.67
N ASN A 111 -5.69 0.24 6.53
CA ASN A 111 -5.47 -1.16 6.20
C ASN A 111 -4.64 -1.28 4.91
N SER A 112 -3.64 -2.16 4.90
CA SER A 112 -2.86 -2.43 3.69
C SER A 112 -2.51 -3.90 3.59
N ALA A 113 -2.77 -4.51 2.42
CA ALA A 113 -2.25 -5.83 2.09
C ALA A 113 -1.37 -5.81 0.84
N VAL A 114 -0.18 -6.39 0.95
CA VAL A 114 0.75 -6.56 -0.16
C VAL A 114 1.04 -8.04 -0.37
N LEU A 115 0.77 -8.54 -1.57
CA LEU A 115 1.10 -9.89 -2.01
C LEU A 115 2.03 -9.85 -3.23
N GLN A 116 3.24 -10.36 -3.07
CA GLN A 116 4.22 -10.46 -4.15
C GLN A 116 4.61 -11.92 -4.38
N ILE A 117 4.34 -12.44 -5.58
CA ILE A 117 4.70 -13.79 -6.00
C ILE A 117 5.62 -13.71 -7.22
N GLY A 118 6.85 -14.21 -7.08
CA GLY A 118 7.82 -14.29 -8.16
C GLY A 118 9.14 -13.63 -7.82
N VAL A 119 9.71 -12.85 -8.75
CA VAL A 119 11.10 -12.37 -8.63
C VAL A 119 11.21 -10.88 -8.86
N GLY A 120 11.83 -10.17 -7.91
CA GLY A 120 12.19 -8.76 -8.08
C GLY A 120 10.99 -7.82 -8.15
N ASN A 121 9.84 -8.19 -7.61
CA ASN A 121 8.68 -7.30 -7.54
C ASN A 121 8.87 -6.25 -6.44
N GLY A 122 8.36 -5.03 -6.65
CA GLY A 122 8.49 -3.88 -5.76
C GLY A 122 7.14 -3.24 -5.46
N SER A 123 6.83 -3.02 -4.19
CA SER A 123 5.62 -2.33 -3.75
C SER A 123 5.97 -1.26 -2.72
N ASP A 124 5.32 -0.11 -2.82
CA ASP A 124 5.37 0.97 -1.86
C ASP A 124 3.94 1.45 -1.58
N VAL A 125 3.52 1.40 -0.32
CA VAL A 125 2.18 1.82 0.11
C VAL A 125 2.31 2.84 1.24
N ASP A 126 1.82 4.06 1.03
CA ASP A 126 1.77 5.13 2.02
C ASP A 126 0.31 5.56 2.25
N GLN A 127 -0.20 5.29 3.44
CA GLN A 127 -1.55 5.67 3.86
C GLN A 127 -1.49 6.64 5.02
N THR A 128 -1.90 7.88 4.78
CA THR A 128 -2.02 8.91 5.80
C THR A 128 -3.47 9.35 5.97
N GLY A 129 -4.02 9.14 7.17
CA GLY A 129 -5.34 9.62 7.55
C GLY A 129 -6.19 8.57 8.28
N ILE A 130 -7.44 8.38 7.84
CA ILE A 130 -8.42 7.56 8.57
C ILE A 130 -9.09 6.57 7.62
N LEU A 131 -9.08 5.28 7.96
CA LEU A 131 -9.80 4.24 7.22
C LEU A 131 -9.45 4.20 5.73
N ASN A 132 -8.20 4.49 5.37
CA ASN A 132 -7.74 4.25 4.00
C ASN A 132 -7.43 2.75 3.84
N ASP A 133 -7.72 2.20 2.67
CA ASP A 133 -7.55 0.77 2.36
C ASP A 133 -6.76 0.60 1.06
N SER A 134 -5.80 -0.32 1.04
CA SER A 134 -4.98 -0.56 -0.16
C SER A 134 -4.55 -2.02 -0.26
N ASP A 135 -4.91 -2.65 -1.38
CA ASP A 135 -4.46 -3.98 -1.74
C ASP A 135 -3.55 -3.95 -2.98
N VAL A 136 -2.33 -4.46 -2.84
CA VAL A 136 -1.37 -4.58 -3.94
C VAL A 136 -1.01 -6.04 -4.16
N THR A 137 -1.35 -6.58 -5.33
CA THR A 137 -0.98 -7.94 -5.75
C THR A 137 -0.11 -7.91 -6.99
N GLN A 138 1.10 -8.45 -6.90
CA GLN A 138 2.07 -8.54 -7.99
C GLN A 138 2.50 -9.99 -8.22
N ILE A 139 2.19 -10.53 -9.41
CA ILE A 139 2.54 -11.89 -9.80
C ILE A 139 3.44 -11.86 -11.03
N GLY A 140 4.67 -12.35 -10.91
CA GLY A 140 5.61 -12.45 -12.02
C GLY A 140 6.97 -11.86 -11.71
N VAL A 141 7.54 -11.10 -12.65
CA VAL A 141 8.94 -10.66 -12.57
C VAL A 141 9.04 -9.15 -12.76
N GLY A 142 9.64 -8.46 -11.79
CA GLY A 142 10.00 -7.05 -11.91
C GLY A 142 8.81 -6.09 -11.96
N ASN A 143 7.64 -6.48 -11.45
CA ASN A 143 6.49 -5.58 -11.38
C ASN A 143 6.70 -4.54 -10.27
N GLY A 144 6.21 -3.31 -10.49
CA GLY A 144 6.36 -2.18 -9.59
C GLY A 144 5.03 -1.48 -9.32
N SER A 145 4.72 -1.22 -8.06
CA SER A 145 3.52 -0.48 -7.66
C SER A 145 3.85 0.53 -6.58
N SER A 146 3.24 1.70 -6.70
CA SER A 146 3.21 2.77 -5.69
C SER A 146 1.76 3.13 -5.43
N VAL A 147 1.33 3.13 -4.17
CA VAL A 147 0.01 3.60 -3.76
C VAL A 147 0.18 4.63 -2.64
N MET A 148 -0.33 5.84 -2.87
CA MET A 148 -0.39 6.91 -1.89
C MET A 148 -1.84 7.30 -1.64
N GLN A 149 -2.27 7.22 -0.39
CA GLN A 149 -3.62 7.61 0.04
C GLN A 149 -3.53 8.64 1.16
N PHE A 150 -3.98 9.85 0.87
CA PHE A 150 -4.06 10.93 1.83
C PHE A 150 -5.51 11.36 2.07
N GLY A 151 -6.03 11.09 3.27
CA GLY A 151 -7.34 11.56 3.70
C GLY A 151 -8.18 10.49 4.37
N ILE A 152 -9.45 10.35 3.99
CA ILE A 152 -10.39 9.47 4.70
C ILE A 152 -11.10 8.55 3.71
N LEU A 153 -11.12 7.25 4.00
CA LEU A 153 -11.88 6.27 3.23
C LEU A 153 -11.48 6.24 1.75
N ASN A 154 -10.21 6.47 1.42
CA ASN A 154 -9.72 6.20 0.07
C ASN A 154 -9.41 4.69 -0.06
N ASP A 155 -9.70 4.14 -1.23
CA ASP A 155 -9.59 2.71 -1.53
C ASP A 155 -8.82 2.50 -2.83
N SER A 156 -7.86 1.58 -2.85
CA SER A 156 -7.01 1.35 -4.02
C SER A 156 -6.60 -0.11 -4.15
N ASP A 157 -7.02 -0.71 -5.26
CA ASP A 157 -6.66 -2.07 -5.65
C ASP A 157 -5.72 -2.06 -6.86
N VAL A 158 -4.56 -2.69 -6.70
CA VAL A 158 -3.59 -2.86 -7.78
C VAL A 158 -3.30 -4.34 -7.99
N LEU A 159 -3.60 -4.84 -9.20
CA LEU A 159 -3.26 -6.18 -9.63
C LEU A 159 -2.39 -6.17 -10.89
N GLN A 160 -1.13 -6.61 -10.74
CA GLN A 160 -0.16 -6.72 -11.83
C GLN A 160 0.26 -8.17 -12.05
N ILE A 161 0.01 -8.70 -13.24
CA ILE A 161 0.39 -10.05 -13.63
C ILE A 161 1.28 -10.01 -14.87
N GLY A 162 2.51 -10.49 -14.74
CA GLY A 162 3.46 -10.65 -15.84
C GLY A 162 4.83 -10.04 -15.58
N LEU A 163 5.37 -9.28 -16.53
CA LEU A 163 6.77 -8.85 -16.52
C LEU A 163 6.92 -7.34 -16.63
N GLY A 164 7.52 -6.72 -15.62
CA GLY A 164 7.88 -5.30 -15.69
C GLY A 164 6.70 -4.34 -15.80
N ASN A 165 5.54 -4.71 -15.26
CA ASN A 165 4.38 -3.83 -15.21
C ASN A 165 4.58 -2.76 -14.10
N GLY A 166 4.08 -1.56 -14.32
CA GLY A 166 4.26 -0.40 -13.44
C GLY A 166 2.92 0.32 -13.18
N SER A 167 2.61 0.59 -11.93
CA SER A 167 1.42 1.35 -11.52
C SER A 167 1.78 2.36 -10.45
N ASP A 168 1.12 3.51 -10.52
CA ASP A 168 1.23 4.58 -9.55
C ASP A 168 -0.18 5.14 -9.31
N VAL A 169 -0.64 5.09 -8.06
CA VAL A 169 -1.99 5.51 -7.64
C VAL A 169 -1.85 6.55 -6.53
N ASP A 170 -2.28 7.78 -6.81
CA ASP A 170 -2.32 8.89 -5.87
C ASP A 170 -3.78 9.29 -5.59
N GLN A 171 -4.26 9.07 -4.37
CA GLN A 171 -5.60 9.44 -3.94
C GLN A 171 -5.54 10.45 -2.80
N ILE A 172 -6.04 11.65 -3.04
CA ILE A 172 -6.03 12.75 -2.09
C ILE A 172 -7.46 13.24 -1.87
N GLY A 173 -7.99 13.03 -0.67
CA GLY A 173 -9.28 13.54 -0.23
C GLY A 173 -10.14 12.47 0.45
N LEU A 174 -11.40 12.36 0.03
CA LEU A 174 -12.38 11.53 0.72
C LEU A 174 -13.04 10.55 -0.24
N PHE A 175 -13.15 9.27 0.11
CA PHE A 175 -13.92 8.30 -0.69
C PHE A 175 -13.42 8.13 -2.14
N ASN A 176 -12.16 8.42 -2.45
CA ASN A 176 -11.65 8.14 -3.80
C ASN A 176 -11.36 6.65 -3.94
N ASP A 177 -11.65 6.10 -5.11
CA ASP A 177 -11.60 4.68 -5.42
C ASP A 177 -10.83 4.46 -6.73
N SER A 178 -9.87 3.54 -6.73
CA SER A 178 -8.99 3.29 -7.88
C SER A 178 -8.69 1.80 -8.04
N ASP A 179 -9.10 1.26 -9.18
CA ASP A 179 -8.79 -0.09 -9.61
C ASP A 179 -7.76 -0.07 -10.75
N VAL A 180 -6.63 -0.75 -10.58
CA VAL A 180 -5.60 -0.92 -11.61
C VAL A 180 -5.35 -2.40 -11.87
N PHE A 181 -5.72 -2.86 -13.05
CA PHE A 181 -5.43 -4.21 -13.54
C PHE A 181 -4.48 -4.18 -14.75
N GLN A 182 -3.33 -4.83 -14.62
CA GLN A 182 -2.33 -4.94 -15.69
C GLN A 182 -1.92 -6.39 -15.93
N LEU A 183 -2.23 -6.90 -17.12
CA LEU A 183 -1.84 -8.25 -17.55
C LEU A 183 -0.92 -8.18 -18.77
N GLY A 184 0.29 -8.71 -18.64
CA GLY A 184 1.26 -8.80 -19.74
C GLY A 184 2.61 -8.22 -19.38
N ALA A 185 3.20 -7.41 -20.26
CA ALA A 185 4.58 -6.95 -20.07
C ALA A 185 4.78 -5.47 -20.34
N GLY A 186 5.47 -4.77 -19.43
CA GLY A 186 5.84 -3.37 -19.60
C GLY A 186 4.65 -2.41 -19.62
N ASN A 187 3.49 -2.82 -19.10
CA ASN A 187 2.31 -1.95 -19.01
C ASN A 187 2.54 -0.89 -17.92
N GLY A 188 2.04 0.32 -18.14
CA GLY A 188 2.27 1.48 -17.27
C GLY A 188 0.99 2.25 -17.02
N SER A 189 0.66 2.54 -15.76
CA SER A 189 -0.50 3.37 -15.42
C SER A 189 -0.18 4.38 -14.33
N TYR A 190 -0.73 5.58 -14.48
CA TYR A 190 -0.80 6.59 -13.43
C TYR A 190 -2.26 6.96 -13.21
N VAL A 191 -2.72 6.88 -11.96
CA VAL A 191 -4.06 7.32 -11.54
C VAL A 191 -3.89 8.37 -10.45
N GLY A 192 -4.37 9.58 -10.71
CA GLY A 192 -4.39 10.68 -9.74
C GLY A 192 -5.82 11.16 -9.48
N GLN A 193 -6.26 11.07 -8.24
CA GLN A 193 -7.60 11.48 -7.80
C GLN A 193 -7.50 12.52 -6.69
N LEU A 194 -7.92 13.74 -6.99
CA LEU A 194 -7.96 14.84 -6.02
C LEU A 194 -9.40 15.29 -5.80
N GLY A 195 -9.94 15.02 -4.61
CA GLY A 195 -11.25 15.51 -4.19
C GLY A 195 -12.08 14.46 -3.49
N ILE A 196 -13.37 14.35 -3.85
CA ILE A 196 -14.31 13.46 -3.16
C ILE A 196 -14.97 12.51 -4.13
N ALA A 197 -15.00 11.22 -3.79
CA ALA A 197 -15.75 10.20 -4.53
C ALA A 197 -15.40 10.14 -6.02
N ASN A 198 -14.12 10.34 -6.37
CA ASN A 198 -13.65 10.05 -7.72
C ASN A 198 -13.37 8.55 -7.84
N ASP A 199 -13.68 7.98 -9.01
CA ASP A 199 -13.64 6.55 -9.30
C ASP A 199 -12.88 6.34 -10.63
N SER A 200 -11.86 5.50 -10.61
CA SER A 200 -11.02 5.21 -11.77
C SER A 200 -10.73 3.72 -11.90
N ASP A 201 -11.14 3.13 -13.02
CA ASP A 201 -10.78 1.76 -13.42
C ASP A 201 -9.81 1.83 -14.62
N VAL A 202 -8.63 1.25 -14.47
CA VAL A 202 -7.61 1.10 -15.50
C VAL A 202 -7.32 -0.39 -15.74
N ASN A 203 -7.71 -0.88 -16.91
CA ASN A 203 -7.45 -2.24 -17.37
C ASN A 203 -6.53 -2.23 -18.61
N GLN A 204 -5.33 -2.78 -18.46
CA GLN A 204 -4.35 -2.91 -19.54
C GLN A 204 -3.96 -4.38 -19.75
N ILE A 205 -4.30 -4.91 -20.92
CA ILE A 205 -3.90 -6.26 -21.33
C ILE A 205 -3.02 -6.19 -22.57
N GLY A 206 -1.78 -6.66 -22.44
CA GLY A 206 -0.83 -6.79 -23.54
C GLY A 206 0.55 -6.25 -23.21
N ILE A 207 1.17 -5.53 -24.16
CA ILE A 207 2.57 -5.13 -24.04
C ILE A 207 2.72 -3.63 -24.20
N ALA A 208 3.44 -2.99 -23.28
CA ALA A 208 3.80 -1.57 -23.37
C ALA A 208 2.60 -0.63 -23.53
N ASN A 209 1.46 -0.99 -22.93
CA ASN A 209 0.31 -0.08 -22.84
C ASN A 209 0.57 0.99 -21.77
N GLY A 210 0.01 2.18 -21.96
CA GLY A 210 0.26 3.35 -21.14
C GLY A 210 -1.01 4.12 -20.87
N SER A 211 -1.35 4.40 -19.60
CA SER A 211 -2.50 5.23 -19.26
C SER A 211 -2.16 6.27 -18.21
N LEU A 212 -2.75 7.44 -18.36
CA LEU A 212 -2.82 8.47 -17.34
C LEU A 212 -4.28 8.84 -17.11
N VAL A 213 -4.75 8.70 -15.89
CA VAL A 213 -6.07 9.17 -15.44
C VAL A 213 -5.85 10.23 -14.37
N ALA A 214 -6.39 11.42 -14.58
CA ALA A 214 -6.36 12.51 -13.61
C ALA A 214 -7.78 13.04 -13.40
N GLN A 215 -8.29 12.92 -12.18
CA GLN A 215 -9.62 13.36 -11.77
C GLN A 215 -9.49 14.39 -10.65
N ILE A 216 -9.98 15.61 -10.89
CA ILE A 216 -9.95 16.70 -9.93
C ILE A 216 -11.39 17.16 -9.69
N GLY A 217 -11.89 17.01 -8.47
CA GLY A 217 -13.21 17.46 -8.08
C GLY A 217 -14.04 16.35 -7.44
N PHE A 218 -15.30 16.24 -7.85
CA PHE A 218 -16.29 15.44 -7.13
C PHE A 218 -16.98 14.46 -8.09
N PHE A 219 -17.15 13.20 -7.69
CA PHE A 219 -17.96 12.23 -8.42
C PHE A 219 -17.55 12.03 -9.88
N ASN A 220 -16.26 12.12 -10.20
CA ASN A 220 -15.77 11.83 -11.54
C ASN A 220 -15.48 10.34 -11.69
N THR A 221 -15.93 9.73 -12.79
CA THR A 221 -15.72 8.32 -13.12
C THR A 221 -14.94 8.20 -14.42
N SER A 222 -13.93 7.34 -14.43
CA SER A 222 -13.10 7.04 -15.60
C SER A 222 -12.92 5.54 -15.75
N LEU A 223 -13.16 5.04 -16.95
CA LEU A 223 -12.83 3.67 -17.34
C LEU A 223 -11.85 3.68 -18.51
N VAL A 224 -10.68 3.10 -18.34
CA VAL A 224 -9.66 2.95 -19.38
C VAL A 224 -9.40 1.47 -19.64
N ASN A 225 -9.82 0.98 -20.80
CA ASN A 225 -9.49 -0.35 -21.29
C ASN A 225 -8.51 -0.28 -22.47
N GLN A 226 -7.36 -0.91 -22.34
CA GLN A 226 -6.36 -1.03 -23.41
C GLN A 226 -5.98 -2.48 -23.67
N PHE A 227 -6.35 -3.00 -24.84
CA PHE A 227 -6.04 -4.35 -25.28
C PHE A 227 -5.08 -4.30 -26.47
N GLY A 228 -3.83 -4.75 -26.30
CA GLY A 228 -2.87 -4.87 -27.39
C GLY A 228 -1.49 -4.33 -27.06
N ILE A 229 -0.85 -3.69 -28.03
CA ILE A 229 0.58 -3.33 -27.94
C ILE A 229 0.75 -1.83 -28.13
N GLY A 230 1.41 -1.17 -27.19
CA GLY A 230 1.80 0.23 -27.34
C GLY A 230 0.64 1.22 -27.34
N ASN A 231 -0.51 0.86 -26.76
CA ASN A 231 -1.64 1.76 -26.66
C ASN A 231 -1.38 2.85 -25.61
N GLY A 232 -1.94 4.04 -25.80
CA GLY A 232 -1.72 5.21 -24.97
C GLY A 232 -3.03 5.95 -24.72
N SER A 233 -3.37 6.21 -23.46
CA SER A 233 -4.55 7.00 -23.13
C SER A 233 -4.26 8.06 -22.07
N ILE A 234 -4.85 9.24 -22.26
CA ILE A 234 -4.90 10.30 -21.25
C ILE A 234 -6.36 10.64 -21.00
N VAL A 235 -6.77 10.58 -19.73
CA VAL A 235 -8.07 11.05 -19.24
C VAL A 235 -7.82 12.17 -18.24
N LEU A 236 -8.42 13.32 -18.49
CA LEU A 236 -8.40 14.47 -17.58
C LEU A 236 -9.83 14.95 -17.33
N GLN A 237 -10.31 14.82 -16.10
CA GLN A 237 -11.63 15.27 -15.67
C GLN A 237 -11.47 16.31 -14.56
N THR A 238 -12.02 17.50 -14.76
CA THR A 238 -11.97 18.58 -13.75
C THR A 238 -13.35 19.15 -13.50
N GLY A 239 -13.94 18.87 -12.34
CA GLY A 239 -15.27 19.37 -11.98
C GLY A 239 -16.12 18.32 -11.29
N LEU A 240 -17.43 18.36 -11.56
CA LEU A 240 -18.43 17.52 -10.93
C LEU A 240 -19.05 16.55 -11.95
N GLY A 241 -19.08 15.26 -11.61
CA GLY A 241 -19.93 14.29 -12.28
C GLY A 241 -19.49 13.89 -13.69
N HIS A 242 -18.21 14.00 -14.01
CA HIS A 242 -17.72 13.58 -15.33
C HIS A 242 -17.69 12.06 -15.45
N ASN A 243 -18.02 11.55 -16.63
CA ASN A 243 -17.92 10.13 -16.95
C ASN A 243 -17.14 9.99 -18.26
N SER A 244 -16.07 9.21 -18.23
CA SER A 244 -15.25 8.91 -19.40
C SER A 244 -15.05 7.41 -19.56
N VAL A 245 -15.09 6.96 -20.81
CA VAL A 245 -14.78 5.59 -21.20
C VAL A 245 -13.83 5.63 -22.37
N VAL A 246 -12.64 5.07 -22.20
CA VAL A 246 -11.64 4.86 -23.23
C VAL A 246 -11.53 3.37 -23.50
N ASN A 247 -11.81 2.94 -24.71
CA ASN A 247 -11.61 1.56 -25.15
C ASN A 247 -10.67 1.56 -26.36
N GLN A 248 -9.48 0.99 -26.20
CA GLN A 248 -8.49 0.86 -27.25
C GLN A 248 -8.17 -0.61 -27.50
N ILE A 249 -8.28 -1.06 -28.75
CA ILE A 249 -7.93 -2.41 -29.18
C ILE A 249 -6.97 -2.31 -30.36
N GLY A 250 -5.78 -2.92 -30.25
CA GLY A 250 -4.83 -3.00 -31.36
C GLY A 250 -3.43 -2.49 -31.03
N LEU A 251 -2.75 -1.95 -32.04
CA LEU A 251 -1.35 -1.53 -31.99
C LEU A 251 -1.25 0.00 -32.05
N GLY A 252 -0.61 0.61 -31.06
CA GLY A 252 -0.20 2.01 -31.12
C GLY A 252 -1.35 3.01 -31.09
N ASN A 253 -2.50 2.66 -30.52
CA ASN A 253 -3.62 3.60 -30.43
C ASN A 253 -3.31 4.73 -29.43
N GLY A 254 -3.88 5.91 -29.69
CA GLY A 254 -3.77 7.08 -28.81
C GLY A 254 -5.14 7.67 -28.53
N SER A 255 -5.44 8.03 -27.28
CA SER A 255 -6.63 8.80 -26.94
C SER A 255 -6.33 9.90 -25.93
N LEU A 256 -7.05 11.00 -26.06
CA LEU A 256 -7.09 12.08 -25.08
C LEU A 256 -8.56 12.41 -24.81
N VAL A 257 -8.99 12.26 -23.57
CA VAL A 257 -10.30 12.69 -23.08
C VAL A 257 -10.08 13.83 -22.10
N VAL A 258 -10.70 14.98 -22.36
CA VAL A 258 -10.69 16.13 -21.45
C VAL A 258 -12.13 16.56 -21.21
N GLN A 259 -12.57 16.53 -19.96
CA GLN A 259 -13.87 17.02 -19.53
C GLN A 259 -13.67 18.07 -18.44
N ASN A 260 -14.30 19.24 -18.59
CA ASN A 260 -14.16 20.34 -17.65
C ASN A 260 -15.50 21.08 -17.52
N ASN A 261 -15.97 21.24 -16.29
CA ASN A 261 -17.08 22.12 -15.96
C ASN A 261 -16.57 23.14 -14.93
N LEU A 262 -16.48 24.41 -15.33
CA LEU A 262 -16.23 25.55 -14.42
C LEU A 262 -17.45 25.85 -13.57
#